data_AF-A0A383EKB4-F1
#
_entry.id   AF-A0A383EKB4-F1
#
_cell.length_a   1.000
_cell.length_b   1.000
_cell.length_c   1.000
_cell.angle_alpha   90.00
_cell.angle_beta   90.00
_cell.angle_gamma   90.00
#
_symmetry.space_group_name_H-M   'P 1'
#
loop_
_entity.id
_entity.type
_entity.pdbx_description
1 polymer ?
#
loop_
_entity_poly.entity_id
_entity_poly.type
_entity_poly.pdbx_seq_one_letter_code
_entity_poly.pdbx_strand_id
1 'polypeptide(L)'
;VGTAIKSGFEKHYEIETYDKYDESKSTCELFDLVVECDVIFVCVPTPMNKDGSCHTDIVESVIEEINKWSYAYWGNIDRKPTIVIKSTVSPGTTERLHKKYKSVDVIFNPEFLTEATFIEDFKNQNRIILGGI
;
A
#
# COMPACT_ATOMS: atom_id res chain seq x y z
N VAL A 1 -6.43 7.58 5.23
CA VAL A 1 -6.25 6.96 3.89
C VAL A 1 -6.75 5.51 3.83
N GLY A 2 -6.19 4.58 4.61
CA GLY A 2 -6.57 3.15 4.55
C GLY A 2 -8.09 2.89 4.71
N THR A 3 -8.73 3.53 5.67
CA THR A 3 -10.20 3.45 5.85
C THR A 3 -10.99 3.96 4.64
N ALA A 4 -10.48 4.99 3.94
CA ALA A 4 -11.11 5.52 2.73
C ALA A 4 -11.08 4.48 1.61
N ILE A 5 -9.93 3.82 1.44
CA ILE A 5 -9.74 2.74 0.46
C ILE A 5 -10.68 1.59 0.77
N LYS A 6 -10.69 1.09 2.02
CA LYS A 6 -11.62 0.03 2.44
C LYS A 6 -13.05 0.40 2.08
N SER A 7 -13.52 1.57 2.50
CA SER A 7 -14.91 1.99 2.25
C SER A 7 -15.24 2.20 0.77
N GLY A 8 -14.24 2.57 -0.02
CA GLY A 8 -14.36 2.71 -1.47
C GLY A 8 -14.54 1.39 -2.21
N PHE A 9 -13.82 0.35 -1.78
CA PHE A 9 -13.78 -0.93 -2.49
C PHE A 9 -14.67 -2.02 -1.87
N GLU A 10 -15.06 -1.93 -0.59
CA GLU A 10 -15.83 -2.96 0.14
C GLU A 10 -17.20 -3.29 -0.48
N LYS A 11 -17.72 -2.40 -1.34
CA LYS A 11 -18.98 -2.63 -2.07
C LYS A 11 -18.82 -3.51 -3.31
N HIS A 12 -17.60 -3.67 -3.79
CA HIS A 12 -17.29 -4.28 -5.08
C HIS A 12 -16.33 -5.48 -4.97
N TYR A 13 -15.55 -5.54 -3.89
CA TYR A 13 -14.54 -6.56 -3.65
C TYR A 13 -14.61 -7.03 -2.21
N GLU A 14 -14.17 -8.27 -1.98
CA GLU A 14 -13.80 -8.74 -0.65
C GLU A 14 -12.52 -8.02 -0.21
N ILE A 15 -12.51 -7.50 1.01
CA ILE A 15 -11.44 -6.63 1.51
C ILE A 15 -10.88 -7.20 2.80
N GLU A 16 -9.61 -7.53 2.72
CA GLU A 16 -8.79 -7.80 3.89
C GLU A 16 -8.00 -6.55 4.30
N THR A 17 -7.83 -6.35 5.60
CA THR A 17 -7.05 -5.25 6.18
C THR A 17 -6.12 -5.74 7.28
N TYR A 18 -4.98 -5.06 7.40
CA TYR A 18 -4.00 -5.28 8.45
C TYR A 18 -3.47 -3.94 8.96
N ASP A 19 -3.47 -3.76 10.27
CA ASP A 19 -2.78 -2.69 10.98
C ASP A 19 -1.93 -3.29 12.11
N LYS A 20 -0.63 -3.02 12.07
CA LYS A 20 0.36 -3.55 13.02
C LYS A 20 0.10 -3.13 14.47
N TYR A 21 -0.57 -2.00 14.67
CA TYR A 21 -0.73 -1.38 15.99
C TYR A 21 -2.19 -1.34 16.46
N ASP A 22 -3.14 -1.63 15.58
CA ASP A 22 -4.57 -1.55 15.87
C ASP A 22 -5.30 -2.79 15.33
N GLU A 23 -5.33 -3.84 16.15
CA GLU A 23 -5.98 -5.12 15.82
C GLU A 23 -7.48 -4.94 15.45
N SER A 24 -8.14 -3.92 15.98
CA SER A 24 -9.56 -3.64 15.64
C SER A 24 -9.77 -3.21 14.19
N LYS A 25 -8.70 -2.78 13.51
CA LYS A 25 -8.70 -2.44 12.08
C LYS A 25 -8.23 -3.60 11.20
N SER A 26 -7.81 -4.71 11.77
CA SER A 26 -7.36 -5.89 11.03
C SER A 26 -8.51 -6.88 10.85
N THR A 27 -8.57 -7.50 9.69
CA THR A 27 -9.45 -8.66 9.41
C THR A 27 -8.63 -9.95 9.30
N CYS A 28 -7.34 -9.84 8.99
CA CYS A 28 -6.40 -10.95 8.88
C CYS A 28 -4.99 -10.53 9.34
N GLU A 29 -4.04 -11.46 9.31
CA GLU A 29 -2.62 -11.15 9.50
C GLU A 29 -1.96 -10.68 8.20
N LEU A 30 -0.80 -10.02 8.30
CA LEU A 30 -0.07 -9.55 7.12
C LEU A 30 0.27 -10.69 6.15
N PHE A 31 0.57 -11.88 6.67
CA PHE A 31 0.85 -13.05 5.84
C PHE A 31 -0.36 -13.43 4.98
N ASP A 32 -1.57 -13.40 5.54
CA ASP A 32 -2.80 -13.74 4.83
C ASP A 32 -3.10 -12.72 3.72
N LEU A 33 -2.86 -11.42 3.97
CA LEU A 33 -2.94 -10.39 2.92
C LEU A 33 -2.07 -10.75 1.72
N VAL A 34 -0.84 -11.21 2.00
CA VAL A 34 0.06 -11.62 0.94
C VAL A 34 -0.58 -12.77 0.18
N VAL A 35 -0.98 -13.84 0.88
CA VAL A 35 -1.49 -15.10 0.29
C VAL A 35 -2.73 -14.92 -0.57
N GLU A 36 -3.64 -14.07 -0.12
CA GLU A 36 -5.00 -14.00 -0.66
C GLU A 36 -5.19 -12.84 -1.65
N CYS A 37 -4.49 -11.72 -1.47
CA CYS A 37 -4.73 -10.51 -2.26
C CYS A 37 -3.82 -10.41 -3.49
N ASP A 38 -4.42 -10.17 -4.66
CA ASP A 38 -3.66 -9.83 -5.88
C ASP A 38 -3.15 -8.37 -5.86
N VAL A 39 -3.83 -7.48 -5.14
CA VAL A 39 -3.51 -6.05 -5.03
C VAL A 39 -3.50 -5.64 -3.57
N ILE A 40 -2.40 -5.04 -3.10
CA ILE A 40 -2.22 -4.64 -1.70
C ILE A 40 -1.93 -3.14 -1.64
N PHE A 41 -2.81 -2.37 -0.99
CA PHE A 41 -2.62 -0.93 -0.80
C PHE A 41 -1.81 -0.63 0.46
N VAL A 42 -0.66 0.04 0.31
CA VAL A 42 0.16 0.50 1.43
C VAL A 42 -0.20 1.94 1.77
N CYS A 43 -0.87 2.10 2.92
CA CYS A 43 -1.45 3.36 3.40
C CYS A 43 -0.87 3.79 4.77
N VAL A 44 0.42 3.55 4.99
CA VAL A 44 1.11 3.80 6.27
C VAL A 44 1.60 5.25 6.41
N PRO A 45 1.86 5.74 7.64
CA PRO A 45 2.40 7.07 7.85
C PRO A 45 3.79 7.26 7.23
N THR A 46 4.03 8.46 6.71
CA THR A 46 5.34 8.89 6.16
C THR A 46 5.68 10.26 6.75
N PRO A 47 6.08 10.31 8.04
CA PRO A 47 6.36 11.57 8.72
C PRO A 47 7.48 12.34 8.02
N MET A 48 7.50 13.66 8.20
CA MET A 48 8.62 14.46 7.70
C MET A 48 9.81 14.35 8.65
N ASN A 49 11.00 14.21 8.10
CA ASN A 49 12.26 14.37 8.81
C ASN A 49 12.46 15.83 9.21
N LYS A 50 13.40 16.07 10.14
CA LYS A 50 13.75 17.44 10.60
C LYS A 50 14.28 18.34 9.48
N ASP A 51 14.82 17.76 8.42
CA ASP A 51 15.33 18.46 7.23
C ASP A 51 14.25 18.69 6.15
N GLY A 52 13.00 18.26 6.41
CA GLY A 52 11.88 18.38 5.48
C GLY A 52 11.76 17.26 4.46
N SER A 53 12.69 16.29 4.45
CA SER A 53 12.57 15.10 3.59
C SER A 53 11.47 14.15 4.11
N CYS A 54 10.87 13.39 3.20
CA CYS A 54 9.88 12.39 3.57
C CYS A 54 10.56 11.15 4.14
N HIS A 55 10.19 10.74 5.35
CA HIS A 55 10.69 9.51 5.97
C HIS A 55 9.92 8.30 5.43
N THR A 56 10.54 7.53 4.54
CA THR A 56 9.90 6.40 3.84
C THR A 56 10.14 5.05 4.48
N ASP A 57 10.94 4.95 5.53
CA ASP A 57 11.35 3.67 6.13
C ASP A 57 10.18 2.76 6.51
N ILE A 58 9.05 3.33 6.94
CA ILE A 58 7.84 2.56 7.27
C ILE A 58 7.27 1.89 6.01
N VAL A 59 7.14 2.65 4.91
CA VAL A 59 6.68 2.12 3.62
C VAL A 59 7.64 1.04 3.11
N GLU A 60 8.95 1.29 3.20
CA GLU A 60 9.97 0.36 2.73
C GLU A 60 10.00 -0.93 3.55
N SER A 61 9.87 -0.83 4.88
CA SER A 61 9.81 -1.98 5.78
C SER A 61 8.61 -2.86 5.47
N VAL A 62 7.43 -2.26 5.21
CA VAL A 62 6.22 -3.02 4.87
C VAL A 62 6.38 -3.73 3.53
N ILE A 63 6.91 -3.05 2.52
CA ILE A 63 7.15 -3.64 1.20
C ILE A 63 8.18 -4.77 1.27
N GLU A 64 9.23 -4.61 2.08
CA GLU A 64 10.20 -5.66 2.32
C GLU A 64 9.58 -6.90 2.95
N GLU A 65 8.72 -6.72 3.94
CA GLU A 65 8.02 -7.81 4.63
C GLU A 65 7.06 -8.54 3.69
N ILE A 66 6.25 -7.80 2.92
CA ILE A 66 5.38 -8.37 1.88
C ILE A 66 6.20 -9.16 0.85
N ASN A 67 7.33 -8.61 0.37
CA ASN A 67 8.20 -9.32 -0.56
C ASN A 67 8.79 -10.59 0.04
N LYS A 68 9.20 -10.58 1.32
CA LYS A 68 9.71 -11.78 2.01
C LYS A 68 8.64 -12.86 2.10
N TRP A 69 7.42 -12.51 2.50
CA TRP A 69 6.32 -13.46 2.56
C TRP A 69 5.93 -13.98 1.18
N SER A 70 5.90 -13.10 0.17
CA SER A 70 5.62 -13.50 -1.21
C SER A 70 6.64 -14.50 -1.73
N TYR A 71 7.93 -14.22 -1.52
CA TYR A 71 8.99 -15.16 -1.87
C TYR A 71 8.91 -16.48 -1.07
N ALA A 72 8.61 -16.41 0.23
CA ALA A 72 8.51 -17.60 1.07
C ALA A 72 7.36 -18.52 0.65
N TYR A 73 6.24 -17.94 0.18
CA TYR A 73 5.03 -18.70 -0.15
C TYR A 73 4.98 -19.15 -1.62
N TRP A 74 5.21 -18.27 -2.61
CA TRP A 74 5.20 -18.63 -4.04
C TRP A 74 6.58 -18.90 -4.63
N GLY A 75 7.67 -18.57 -3.94
CA GLY A 75 9.02 -18.69 -4.50
C GLY A 75 9.20 -17.79 -5.73
N ASN A 76 9.59 -18.41 -6.85
CA ASN A 76 9.73 -17.77 -8.16
C ASN A 76 8.58 -18.11 -9.11
N ILE A 77 7.47 -18.63 -8.62
CA ILE A 77 6.28 -18.92 -9.44
C ILE A 77 5.68 -17.59 -9.93
N ASP A 78 4.99 -17.60 -11.08
CA ASP A 78 4.42 -16.44 -11.78
C ASP A 78 3.33 -15.65 -11.01
N ARG A 79 3.17 -15.83 -9.70
CA ARG A 79 2.28 -14.99 -8.89
C ARG A 79 3.07 -13.95 -8.10
N LYS A 80 2.80 -12.68 -8.38
CA LYS A 80 3.33 -11.52 -7.66
C LYS A 80 2.19 -10.58 -7.32
N PRO A 81 1.93 -10.29 -6.03
CA PRO A 81 0.96 -9.28 -5.70
C PRO A 81 1.45 -7.90 -6.16
N THR A 82 0.52 -7.07 -6.62
CA THR A 82 0.80 -5.68 -6.96
C THR A 82 0.64 -4.83 -5.71
N ILE A 83 1.72 -4.25 -5.23
CA ILE A 83 1.71 -3.28 -4.15
C ILE A 83 1.43 -1.88 -4.72
N VAL A 84 0.39 -1.24 -4.20
CA VAL A 84 0.00 0.12 -4.55
C VAL A 84 0.35 1.05 -3.40
N ILE A 85 1.42 1.84 -3.57
CA ILE A 85 1.79 2.86 -2.58
C ILE A 85 0.79 4.02 -2.67
N LYS A 86 0.02 4.21 -1.61
CA LYS A 86 -0.86 5.38 -1.40
C LYS A 86 -0.20 6.45 -0.55
N SER A 87 0.66 6.04 0.38
CA SER A 87 1.45 6.94 1.23
C SER A 87 2.30 7.90 0.40
N THR A 88 2.47 9.13 0.89
CA THR A 88 3.32 10.12 0.25
C THR A 88 4.77 9.65 0.25
N VAL A 89 5.40 9.57 -0.92
CA VAL A 89 6.80 9.19 -1.06
C VAL A 89 7.53 10.16 -1.99
N SER A 90 8.84 10.31 -1.78
CA SER A 90 9.68 11.11 -2.67
C SER A 90 9.74 10.53 -4.09
N PRO A 91 9.88 11.36 -5.14
CA PRO A 91 10.11 10.89 -6.50
C PRO A 91 11.28 9.91 -6.58
N GLY A 92 11.13 8.86 -7.41
CA GLY A 92 12.13 7.79 -7.57
C GLY A 92 12.02 6.66 -6.53
N THR A 93 11.28 6.83 -5.43
CA THR A 93 11.09 5.77 -4.43
C THR A 93 10.43 4.53 -5.03
N THR A 94 9.34 4.68 -5.77
CA THR A 94 8.61 3.56 -6.39
C THR A 94 9.49 2.75 -7.35
N GLU A 95 10.23 3.43 -8.24
CA GLU A 95 11.14 2.79 -9.19
C GLU A 95 12.26 2.02 -8.46
N ARG A 96 12.86 2.63 -7.43
CA ARG A 96 13.89 1.99 -6.62
C ARG A 96 13.37 0.72 -5.94
N LEU A 97 12.17 0.78 -5.37
CA LEU A 97 11.57 -0.35 -4.64
C LEU A 97 11.19 -1.49 -5.59
N HIS A 98 10.57 -1.20 -6.74
CA HIS A 98 10.29 -2.22 -7.75
C HIS A 98 11.57 -2.87 -8.31
N LYS A 99 12.64 -2.08 -8.51
CA LYS A 99 13.93 -2.65 -8.94
C LYS A 99 14.56 -3.54 -7.86
N LYS A 100 14.39 -3.19 -6.58
CA LYS A 100 14.97 -3.92 -5.44
C LYS A 100 14.25 -5.23 -5.14
N TYR A 101 12.92 -5.22 -5.12
CA TYR A 101 12.09 -6.36 -4.70
C TYR A 101 11.50 -7.07 -5.93
N LYS A 102 11.69 -8.39 -6.04
CA LYS A 102 11.39 -9.16 -7.26
C LYS A 102 10.17 -10.06 -7.16
N SER A 103 9.67 -10.29 -5.96
CA SER A 103 8.50 -11.13 -5.70
C SER A 103 7.21 -10.31 -5.63
N VAL A 104 7.28 -9.00 -5.91
CA VAL A 104 6.15 -8.07 -5.89
C VAL A 104 6.33 -7.04 -7.00
N ASP A 105 5.23 -6.56 -7.55
CA ASP A 105 5.23 -5.36 -8.39
C ASP A 105 4.90 -4.16 -7.51
N VAL A 106 5.54 -3.02 -7.75
CA VAL A 106 5.37 -1.83 -6.90
C VAL A 106 4.99 -0.66 -7.78
N ILE A 107 3.78 -0.16 -7.58
CA ILE A 107 3.22 0.99 -8.30
C ILE A 107 2.86 2.11 -7.33
N PHE A 108 2.58 3.29 -7.86
CA PHE A 108 2.21 4.47 -7.08
C PHE A 108 0.82 4.98 -7.48
N ASN A 109 -0.02 5.20 -6.48
CA ASN A 109 -1.33 5.83 -6.64
C ASN A 109 -1.48 6.90 -5.55
N PRO A 110 -1.02 8.15 -5.80
CA PRO A 110 -1.11 9.21 -4.81
C PRO A 110 -2.55 9.45 -4.39
N GLU A 111 -2.72 10.01 -3.20
CA GLU A 111 -3.99 10.40 -2.63
C GLU A 111 -4.07 11.92 -2.48
N PHE A 112 -5.29 12.44 -2.56
CA PHE A 112 -5.59 13.88 -2.51
C PHE A 112 -6.74 14.14 -1.54
N LEU A 113 -6.84 13.33 -0.49
CA LEU A 113 -7.91 13.35 0.49
C LEU A 113 -7.61 14.41 1.55
N THR A 114 -8.63 15.12 1.98
CA THR A 114 -8.55 15.98 3.17
C THR A 114 -8.92 15.18 4.41
N GLU A 115 -8.28 15.47 5.53
CA GLU A 115 -8.51 14.71 6.77
C GLU A 115 -9.95 14.83 7.27
N ALA A 116 -10.62 15.95 7.03
CA ALA A 116 -11.98 16.20 7.48
C ALA A 116 -13.05 15.44 6.68
N THR A 117 -12.85 15.25 5.36
CA THR A 117 -13.86 14.69 4.45
C THR A 117 -13.35 13.51 3.63
N PHE A 118 -12.36 12.78 4.14
CA PHE A 118 -11.63 11.74 3.38
C PHE A 118 -12.50 10.69 2.68
N ILE A 119 -13.69 10.34 3.23
CA ILE A 119 -14.62 9.39 2.59
C ILE A 119 -15.33 10.04 1.39
N GLU A 120 -15.80 11.28 1.56
CA GLU A 120 -16.49 12.04 0.52
C GLU A 120 -15.50 12.39 -0.61
N ASP A 121 -14.29 12.80 -0.23
CA ASP A 121 -13.21 13.12 -1.18
C ASP A 121 -12.81 11.91 -2.00
N PHE A 122 -12.78 10.70 -1.40
CA PHE A 122 -12.49 9.47 -2.10
C PHE A 122 -13.59 9.11 -3.12
N LYS A 123 -14.86 9.34 -2.79
CA LYS A 123 -15.99 9.06 -3.69
C LYS A 123 -16.06 10.05 -4.86
N ASN A 124 -15.66 11.29 -4.62
CA ASN A 124 -15.79 12.39 -5.57
C ASN A 124 -14.42 12.88 -6.10
N GLN A 125 -13.47 11.97 -6.29
CA GLN A 125 -12.14 12.34 -6.79
C GLN A 125 -12.21 12.94 -8.19
N ASN A 126 -11.70 14.17 -8.34
CA ASN A 126 -11.63 14.83 -9.64
C ASN A 126 -10.63 14.16 -10.59
N ARG A 127 -9.62 13.47 -10.04
CA ARG A 127 -8.54 12.79 -10.79
C ARG A 127 -8.03 11.60 -10.00
N ILE A 128 -7.72 10.52 -10.73
CA ILE A 128 -7.02 9.34 -10.22
C ILE A 128 -5.74 9.21 -11.03
N ILE A 129 -4.58 9.19 -10.35
CA ILE A 129 -3.27 9.04 -10.99
C ILE A 129 -2.74 7.66 -10.65
N LEU A 130 -2.37 6.89 -11.67
CA LEU A 130 -1.68 5.61 -11.52
C LEU A 130 -0.34 5.70 -12.25
N GLY A 131 0.75 5.47 -11.53
CA GLY A 131 2.10 5.36 -12.08
C GLY A 131 2.63 3.96 -11.85
N GLY A 132 2.87 3.22 -12.93
CA GLY A 132 3.44 1.87 -12.92
C GLY A 132 4.63 1.76 -13.88
N ILE A 133 5.21 0.56 -13.95
CA ILE A 133 6.39 0.24 -14.75
C ILE A 133 5.98 -0.72 -15.86
#